data_AF-A0A9E2X8N7-F1
#
_entry.id   AF-A0A9E2X8N7-F1
#
_cell.length_a   1.000
_cell.length_b   1.000
_cell.length_c   1.000
_cell.angle_alpha   90.00
_cell.angle_beta   90.00
_cell.angle_gamma   90.00
#
_symmetry.space_group_name_H-M   'P 1'
#
loop_
_entity.id
_entity.type
_entity.pdbx_description
1 polymer ?
#
loop_
_entity_poly.entity_id
_entity_poly.type
_entity_poly.pdbx_seq_one_letter_code
_entity_poly.pdbx_strand_id
1 'polypeptide(L)' 'AWTIVEDELEDRPYLAGSELTLAEIALGTLVYRWHAFPIERPPLKNLKSWYERMRQRPGFKTHIEIPIT' A
#
# COMPACT_ATOMS: atom_id res chain seq x y z
N ALA A 1 -13.34 -0.62 -3.22
CA ALA A 1 -12.64 -0.70 -1.92
C ALA A 1 -11.36 0.14 -1.95
N TRP A 2 -10.39 -0.16 -2.83
CA TRP A 2 -9.15 0.62 -2.93
C TRP A 2 -9.31 2.11 -3.28
N THR A 3 -10.42 2.51 -3.89
CA THR A 3 -10.77 3.93 -4.11
C THR A 3 -10.91 4.72 -2.80
N ILE A 4 -11.41 4.11 -1.71
CA ILE A 4 -11.47 4.78 -0.40
C ILE A 4 -10.05 5.11 0.09
N VAL A 5 -9.11 4.18 -0.12
CA VAL A 5 -7.71 4.38 0.26
C VAL A 5 -7.04 5.40 -0.67
N GLU A 6 -7.37 5.40 -1.96
CA GLU A 6 -6.91 6.44 -2.91
C GLU A 6 -7.29 7.84 -2.44
N ASP A 7 -8.55 8.02 -2.02
CA ASP A 7 -9.10 9.30 -1.58
C ASP A 7 -8.46 9.75 -0.25
N GLU A 8 -8.33 8.85 0.74
CA GLU A 8 -7.68 9.19 2.03
C GLU A 8 -6.19 9.56 1.89
N LEU A 9 -5.53 9.10 0.82
CA LEU A 9 -4.12 9.36 0.53
C LEU A 9 -3.89 10.59 -0.37
N GLU A 10 -4.94 11.32 -0.75
CA GLU A 10 -4.82 12.53 -1.58
C GLU A 10 -3.94 13.59 -0.90
N ASP A 11 -4.25 13.92 0.35
CA ASP A 11 -3.55 14.96 1.11
C ASP A 11 -2.70 14.41 2.27
N ARG A 12 -2.50 13.08 2.32
CA ARG A 12 -1.84 12.43 3.46
C ARG A 12 -0.74 11.46 3.01
N PRO A 13 0.44 11.48 3.67
CA PRO A 13 1.49 10.51 3.38
C PRO A 13 1.17 9.10 3.91
N TYR A 14 0.35 8.99 4.95
CA TYR A 14 -0.09 7.75 5.60
C TYR A 14 -1.59 7.78 5.86
N LEU A 15 -2.20 6.62 6.05
CA LEU A 15 -3.65 6.43 6.15
C LEU A 15 -4.25 7.13 7.37
N ALA A 16 -3.47 7.25 8.44
CA ALA A 16 -3.87 7.90 9.68
C ALA A 16 -3.23 9.29 9.86
N GLY A 17 -2.74 9.93 8.79
CA GLY A 17 -2.21 11.28 8.83
C GLY A 17 -0.75 11.39 8.38
N SER A 18 0.07 12.09 9.17
CA SER A 18 1.44 12.45 8.81
C SER A 18 2.50 11.41 9.18
N GLU A 19 2.13 10.40 9.97
CA GLU A 19 3.07 9.40 10.49
C GLU A 19 2.63 7.97 10.19
N LEU A 20 3.61 7.05 10.17
CA LEU A 20 3.36 5.63 10.00
C LEU A 20 2.59 5.09 11.20
N THR A 21 1.55 4.31 10.94
CA THR A 21 0.74 3.68 11.98
C THR A 21 0.57 2.20 11.72
N LEU A 22 -0.20 1.54 12.60
CA LEU A 22 -0.63 0.16 12.41
C LEU A 22 -1.44 -0.02 11.11
N ALA A 23 -2.10 1.03 10.61
CA ALA A 23 -2.89 0.98 9.38
C ALA A 23 -2.04 0.53 8.18
N GLU A 24 -0.81 1.03 8.06
CA GLU A 24 0.12 0.63 7.00
C GLU A 24 0.54 -0.82 7.12
N ILE A 25 0.72 -1.33 8.34
CA ILE A 25 1.11 -2.74 8.53
C ILE A 25 -0.06 -3.64 8.10
N ALA A 26 -1.29 -3.30 8.48
CA ALA A 26 -2.47 -4.06 8.11
C ALA A 26 -2.75 -4.01 6.60
N LEU A 27 -2.93 -2.80 6.03
CA LEU A 27 -3.29 -2.63 4.62
C LEU A 27 -2.13 -2.87 3.67
N GLY A 28 -0.89 -2.74 4.13
CA GLY A 28 0.32 -3.04 3.36
C GLY A 28 0.41 -4.46 2.85
N THR A 29 0.02 -5.41 3.69
CA THR A 29 -0.03 -6.82 3.31
C THR A 29 -1.03 -7.07 2.18
N LEU A 30 -2.17 -6.37 2.22
CA LEU A 30 -3.24 -6.50 1.24
C LEU A 30 -2.89 -5.81 -0.08
N VAL A 31 -2.31 -4.62 -0.03
CA VAL A 31 -1.95 -3.87 -1.26
C VAL A 31 -0.85 -4.57 -2.04
N TYR A 32 0.12 -5.21 -1.37
CA TYR A 32 1.15 -6.02 -2.02
C TYR A 32 0.53 -7.13 -2.87
N ARG A 33 -0.35 -7.93 -2.24
CA ARG A 33 -1.07 -9.02 -2.93
C ARG A 33 -1.91 -8.50 -4.09
N TRP A 34 -2.60 -7.37 -3.89
CA TRP A 34 -3.40 -6.75 -4.93
C TRP A 34 -2.56 -6.34 -6.14
N HIS A 35 -1.34 -5.83 -5.96
CA HIS A 35 -0.41 -5.51 -7.04
C HIS A 35 0.27 -6.72 -7.68
N ALA A 36 0.40 -7.84 -6.96
CA ALA A 36 1.03 -9.05 -7.48
C ALA A 36 0.11 -9.89 -8.39
N PHE A 37 -1.22 -9.82 -8.24
CA PHE A 37 -2.12 -10.63 -9.04
C PHE A 37 -2.12 -10.27 -10.54
N PRO A 38 -2.33 -11.22 -11.47
CA PRO A 38 -2.43 -10.92 -12.90
C PRO A 38 -3.85 -10.43 -13.26
N ILE A 39 -4.26 -9.27 -12.72
CA ILE A 39 -5.58 -8.67 -12.95
C ILE A 39 -5.45 -7.25 -13.54
N GLU A 40 -6.44 -6.83 -14.33
CA GLU A 40 -6.58 -5.44 -14.73
C GLU A 40 -6.96 -4.56 -13.53
N ARG A 41 -6.45 -3.32 -13.50
CA ARG A 41 -6.63 -2.40 -12.38
C ARG A 41 -6.91 -0.99 -12.87
N PRO A 42 -7.78 -0.23 -12.18
CA PRO A 42 -7.91 1.19 -12.43
C PRO A 42 -6.63 1.93 -12.02
N PRO A 43 -6.33 3.09 -12.64
CA PRO A 43 -5.22 3.93 -12.21
C PRO A 43 -5.54 4.59 -10.87
N LEU A 44 -4.84 4.17 -9.80
CA LEU A 44 -4.93 4.74 -8.45
C LEU A 44 -3.54 5.28 -8.08
N LYS A 45 -3.34 6.58 -8.29
CA LYS A 45 -2.01 7.23 -8.25
C LYS A 45 -1.51 7.40 -6.82
N ASN A 46 -2.40 7.78 -5.91
CA ASN A 46 -2.07 8.00 -4.50
C ASN A 46 -1.76 6.67 -3.82
N LEU A 47 -2.58 5.65 -4.08
CA LEU A 47 -2.38 4.29 -3.63
C LEU A 47 -1.05 3.72 -4.13
N LYS A 48 -0.74 3.89 -5.43
CA LYS A 48 0.55 3.43 -5.98
C LYS A 48 1.73 4.13 -5.30
N SER A 49 1.64 5.45 -5.13
CA SER A 49 2.71 6.23 -4.50
C SER A 49 2.93 5.83 -3.04
N TRP A 50 1.86 5.61 -2.30
CA TRP A 50 1.89 5.08 -0.94
C TRP A 50 2.49 3.67 -0.88
N TYR A 51 2.08 2.77 -1.77
CA TYR A 51 2.65 1.42 -1.87
C TYR A 51 4.16 1.45 -2.13
N GLU A 52 4.64 2.29 -3.06
CA GLU A 52 6.08 2.42 -3.32
C GLU A 52 6.84 2.99 -2.11
N ARG A 53 6.27 3.95 -1.36
CA ARG A 53 6.85 4.43 -0.09
C ARG A 53 7.00 3.28 0.91
N MET A 54 5.98 2.44 1.02
CA MET A 54 6.02 1.29 1.94
C MET A 54 7.07 0.27 1.54
N ARG A 55 7.22 -0.01 0.24
CA ARG A 55 8.27 -0.90 -0.27
C ARG A 55 9.68 -0.45 0.06
N GLN A 56 9.92 0.85 0.30
CA GLN A 56 11.25 1.31 0.73
C GLN A 56 11.62 0.87 2.16
N ARG A 57 10.65 0.45 2.97
CA ARG A 57 10.89 0.11 4.38
C ARG A 57 11.48 -1.30 4.51
N PRO A 58 12.56 -1.49 5.30
CA PRO A 58 13.18 -2.80 5.49
C PRO A 58 12.19 -3.88 5.95
N GLY A 59 11.34 -3.58 6.93
CA GLY A 59 10.33 -4.53 7.41
C GLY A 59 9.31 -4.95 6.35
N PHE A 60 8.96 -4.06 5.41
CA PHE A 60 8.06 -4.40 4.31
C PHE A 60 8.74 -5.38 3.35
N LYS A 61 10.00 -5.12 2.97
CA LYS A 61 10.78 -6.01 2.11
C LYS A 61 10.97 -7.39 2.74
N THR A 62 11.29 -7.43 4.03
CA THR A 62 11.59 -8.67 4.74
C THR A 62 10.36 -9.54 4.98
N HIS A 63 9.20 -8.94 5.26
CA HIS A 63 8.03 -9.68 5.77
C HIS A 63 6.81 -9.67 4.85
N ILE A 64 6.74 -8.76 3.88
CA ILE A 64 5.56 -8.59 3.02
C ILE A 64 5.91 -8.82 1.55
N GLU A 65 7.01 -8.24 1.05
CA GLU A 65 7.45 -8.39 -0.34
C GLU A 65 8.18 -9.72 -0.58
N ILE A 66 7.50 -10.81 -0.25
CA ILE A 66 7.96 -12.18 -0.44
C ILE A 66 7.12 -12.88 -1.52
N PRO A 67 7.65 -13.90 -2.20
CA PRO A 67 6.90 -14.62 -3.22
C PRO A 67 5.54 -15.08 -2.71
N ILE A 68 4.48 -14.74 -3.46
CA ILE A 68 3.13 -15.25 -3.19
C ILE A 68 3.05 -16.62 -3.85
N THR A 69 3.06 -17.65 -3.02
CA THR A 69 2.85 -19.05 -3.40
C THR A 69 1.39 -19.43 -3.26
#